data_AF-A0A379W548-F1
#
_entry.id   AF-A0A379W548-F1
#
_cell.length_a   1.000
_cell.length_b   1.000
_cell.length_c   1.000
_cell.angle_alpha   90.00
_cell.angle_beta   90.00
_cell.angle_gamma   90.00
#
_symmetry.space_group_name_H-M   'P 1'
#
loop_
_entity.id
_entity.type
_entity.pdbx_description
1 polymer ?
#
loop_
_entity_poly.entity_id
_entity_poly.type
_entity_poly.pdbx_seq_one_letter_code
_entity_poly.pdbx_strand_id
1 'polypeptide(L)'
;MFFGELSADNSEEVLARWEQIKTEERAQKRSIPRWTIFAQLTGLNARAKIQKRCSNVGFDWTTLGPVVDKVYEEIDEVMFEARQAVVDQAKLEEEMGDLLFATVNMARHLGTKAELALQKANDKFERRFREVERIVAARGLEMTGWTWKQWKKFGRK
;
A
#
# COMPACT_ATOMS: atom_id res chain seq x y z
N MET A 1 -1.83 53.35 2.06
CA MET A 1 -0.69 52.72 1.35
C MET A 1 0.52 52.80 2.25
N PHE A 2 0.99 51.68 2.78
CA PHE A 2 2.37 51.50 3.22
C PHE A 2 2.66 49.99 3.12
N PHE A 3 3.09 49.58 1.93
CA PHE A 3 3.73 48.29 1.70
C PHE A 3 5.19 48.48 2.15
N GLY A 4 5.55 47.90 3.30
CA GLY A 4 6.95 47.85 3.73
C GLY A 4 7.70 46.83 2.87
N GLU A 5 8.78 47.26 2.24
CA GLU A 5 9.72 46.41 1.51
C GLU A 5 10.26 45.32 2.44
N LEU A 6 9.86 44.07 2.20
CA LEU A 6 10.52 42.90 2.76
C LEU A 6 11.78 42.66 1.92
N SER A 7 12.93 43.08 2.44
CA SER A 7 14.24 42.79 1.85
C SER A 7 14.58 41.30 1.96
N ALA A 8 15.37 40.82 1.01
CA ALA A 8 15.80 39.42 0.87
C ALA A 8 16.53 38.85 2.11
N ASP A 9 17.11 39.72 2.97
CA ASP A 9 17.78 39.33 4.22
C ASP A 9 16.86 38.58 5.18
N ASN A 10 15.57 38.91 5.21
CA ASN A 10 14.64 38.32 6.18
C ASN A 10 14.20 36.90 5.75
N SER A 11 14.30 36.58 4.45
CA SER A 11 13.88 35.26 3.93
C SER A 11 14.92 34.18 4.23
N GLU A 12 16.21 34.51 4.16
CA GLU A 12 17.28 33.57 4.54
C GLU A 12 17.27 33.31 6.05
N GLU A 13 16.99 34.34 6.85
CA GLU A 13 16.89 34.22 8.31
C GLU A 13 15.66 33.38 8.71
N VAL A 14 14.52 33.55 8.03
CA VAL A 14 13.32 32.72 8.23
C VAL A 14 13.56 31.27 7.80
N LEU A 15 14.28 31.03 6.70
CA LEU A 15 14.64 29.68 6.24
C LEU A 15 15.61 28.99 7.20
N ALA A 16 16.63 29.71 7.69
CA ALA A 16 17.58 29.20 8.67
C ALA A 16 16.89 28.84 10.00
N ARG A 17 15.97 29.69 10.44
CA ARG A 17 15.16 29.46 11.65
C ARG A 17 14.17 28.30 11.46
N TRP A 18 13.59 28.15 10.27
CA TRP A 18 12.72 27.02 9.93
C TRP A 18 13.49 25.69 9.90
N GLU A 19 14.71 25.66 9.34
CA GLU A 19 15.57 24.47 9.36
C GLU A 19 16.10 24.14 10.76
N GLN A 20 16.41 25.14 11.59
CA GLN A 20 16.73 24.92 13.01
C GLN A 20 15.56 24.29 13.76
N ILE A 21 14.34 24.83 13.61
CA ILE A 21 13.12 24.27 14.22
C ILE A 21 12.88 22.84 13.71
N LYS A 22 13.06 22.57 12.41
CA LYS A 22 12.93 21.22 11.83
C LYS A 22 14.00 20.26 12.35
N THR A 23 15.21 20.74 12.61
CA THR A 23 16.31 19.95 13.14
C THR A 23 16.09 19.62 14.62
N GLU A 24 15.61 20.57 15.40
CA GLU A 24 15.22 20.40 16.79
C GLU A 24 14.00 19.46 16.93
N GLU A 25 13.00 19.57 16.05
CA GLU A 25 11.88 18.61 15.97
C GLU A 25 12.35 17.18 15.64
N ARG A 26 13.36 17.02 14.77
CA ARG A 26 13.97 15.72 14.45
C ARG A 26 14.80 15.19 15.62
N ALA A 27 15.45 16.06 16.38
CA ALA A 27 16.24 15.72 17.56
C ALA A 27 15.35 15.28 18.73
N GLN A 28 14.20 15.93 18.96
CA GLN A 28 13.22 15.49 19.97
C GLN A 28 12.57 14.14 19.60
N LYS A 29 12.41 13.85 18.30
CA LYS A 29 11.93 12.55 17.80
C LYS A 29 12.96 11.42 17.86
N ARG A 30 14.21 11.66 18.27
CA ARG A 30 15.22 10.58 18.47
C ARG A 30 14.92 9.69 19.68
N SER A 31 14.11 10.16 20.64
CA SER A 31 13.81 9.40 21.87
C SER A 31 12.61 8.46 21.76
N ILE A 32 11.81 8.54 20.69
CA ILE A 32 10.76 7.55 20.42
C ILE A 32 11.44 6.44 19.61
N PRO A 33 11.50 5.18 20.09
CA PRO A 33 12.00 4.09 19.28
C PRO A 33 11.34 4.15 17.91
N ARG A 34 12.12 4.07 16.82
CA ARG A 34 11.60 4.19 15.44
C ARG A 34 10.45 3.21 15.17
N TRP A 35 10.39 2.15 15.97
CA TRP A 35 9.39 1.09 16.03
C TRP A 35 8.05 1.49 16.67
N THR A 36 8.02 2.46 17.61
CA THR A 36 6.79 2.81 18.35
C THR A 36 5.76 3.56 17.49
N ILE A 37 6.18 4.16 16.37
CA ILE A 37 5.27 4.84 15.42
C ILE A 37 4.44 3.84 14.60
N PHE A 38 4.80 2.54 14.61
CA PHE A 38 4.05 1.50 13.92
C PHE A 38 2.73 1.16 14.63
N ALA A 39 2.61 1.42 15.93
CA ALA A 39 1.40 1.16 16.70
C ALA A 39 0.20 2.07 16.33
N GLN A 40 0.43 3.21 15.66
CA GLN A 40 -0.61 4.19 15.32
C GLN A 40 -1.06 4.16 13.86
N LEU A 41 -0.52 3.24 13.05
CA LEU A 41 -0.80 3.17 11.62
C LEU A 41 -1.49 1.84 11.29
N THR A 42 -2.70 1.91 10.76
CA THR A 42 -3.46 0.75 10.27
C THR A 42 -3.37 0.65 8.74
N GLY A 43 -3.54 -0.56 8.19
CA GLY A 43 -3.63 -0.80 6.74
C GLY A 43 -2.28 -0.75 5.98
N LEU A 44 -2.34 -0.76 4.64
CA LEU A 44 -1.15 -0.86 3.77
C LEU A 44 -0.23 0.37 3.90
N ASN A 45 -0.78 1.50 4.33
CA ASN A 45 -0.02 2.72 4.68
C ASN A 45 1.01 2.49 5.80
N ALA A 46 0.71 1.61 6.77
CA ALA A 46 1.65 1.24 7.82
C ALA A 46 2.83 0.46 7.25
N ARG A 47 2.55 -0.54 6.40
CA ARG A 47 3.54 -1.43 5.76
C ARG A 47 4.49 -0.66 4.84
N ALA A 48 3.95 0.23 3.99
CA ALA A 48 4.77 1.07 3.12
C ALA A 48 5.70 2.01 3.90
N LYS A 49 5.24 2.54 5.04
CA LYS A 49 6.06 3.40 5.93
C LYS A 49 7.12 2.61 6.68
N ILE A 50 6.84 1.37 7.10
CA ILE A 50 7.82 0.44 7.68
C ILE A 50 8.95 0.22 6.67
N GLN A 51 8.61 -0.22 5.46
CA GLN A 51 9.59 -0.53 4.41
C GLN A 51 10.42 0.68 4.00
N LYS A 52 9.80 1.86 3.86
CA LYS A 52 10.55 3.09 3.56
C LYS A 52 11.54 3.44 4.68
N ARG A 53 11.21 3.18 5.95
CA ARG A 53 12.12 3.40 7.08
C ARG A 53 13.25 2.38 7.14
N CYS A 54 12.99 1.12 6.81
CA CYS A 54 14.02 0.08 6.67
C CYS A 54 14.99 0.42 5.53
N SER A 55 14.46 0.86 4.39
CA SER A 55 15.25 1.35 3.26
C SER A 55 16.13 2.55 3.62
N ASN A 56 15.61 3.50 4.40
CA ASN A 56 16.40 4.64 4.88
C ASN A 56 17.56 4.26 5.82
N VAL A 57 17.62 3.02 6.33
CA VAL A 57 18.76 2.50 7.13
C VAL A 57 19.57 1.43 6.38
N GLY A 58 19.34 1.26 5.07
CA GLY A 58 20.06 0.30 4.23
C GLY A 58 19.53 -1.13 4.27
N PHE A 59 18.43 -1.39 5.00
CA PHE A 59 17.75 -2.69 4.98
C PHE A 59 16.71 -2.71 3.84
N ASP A 60 17.22 -2.80 2.62
CA ASP A 60 16.43 -2.87 1.40
C ASP A 60 17.18 -3.58 0.28
N TRP A 61 16.41 -4.19 -0.61
CA TRP A 61 16.91 -4.80 -1.82
C TRP A 61 17.41 -3.71 -2.77
N THR A 62 18.49 -3.97 -3.50
CA THR A 62 19.08 -3.00 -4.43
C THR A 62 18.52 -3.10 -5.85
N THR A 63 17.88 -4.23 -6.17
CA THR A 63 17.31 -4.52 -7.49
C THR A 63 15.93 -5.14 -7.38
N LEU A 64 15.14 -5.05 -8.45
CA LEU A 64 13.77 -5.55 -8.49
C LEU A 64 13.69 -7.09 -8.47
N GLY A 65 14.68 -7.79 -9.03
CA GLY A 65 14.68 -9.26 -9.16
C GLY A 65 14.41 -9.98 -7.83
N PRO A 66 15.25 -9.78 -6.79
CA PRO A 66 15.05 -10.38 -5.48
C PRO A 66 13.70 -10.05 -4.81
N VAL A 67 13.13 -8.88 -5.13
CA VAL A 67 11.81 -8.48 -4.60
C VAL A 67 10.70 -9.28 -5.26
N VAL A 68 10.81 -9.55 -6.56
CA VAL A 68 9.87 -10.41 -7.30
C VAL A 68 10.02 -11.86 -6.86
N ASP A 69 11.25 -12.34 -6.68
CA ASP A 69 11.52 -13.70 -6.19
C ASP A 69 10.88 -13.92 -4.81
N LYS A 70 11.00 -12.94 -3.90
CA LYS A 70 10.34 -13.01 -2.59
C LYS A 70 8.82 -13.07 -2.73
N VAL A 71 8.20 -12.32 -3.66
CA VAL A 71 6.74 -12.45 -3.89
C VAL A 71 6.36 -13.87 -4.34
N TYR A 72 7.19 -14.53 -5.15
CA TYR A 72 6.93 -15.93 -5.54
C TYR A 72 7.11 -16.90 -4.39
N GLU A 73 8.15 -16.74 -3.57
CA GLU A 73 8.39 -17.53 -2.35
C GLU A 73 7.17 -17.50 -1.42
N GLU A 74 6.65 -16.30 -1.13
CA GLU A 74 5.49 -16.11 -0.24
C GLU A 74 4.19 -16.69 -0.83
N ILE A 75 4.07 -16.72 -2.16
CA ILE A 75 2.95 -17.43 -2.83
C ILE A 75 3.07 -18.93 -2.55
N ASP A 76 4.27 -19.50 -2.68
CA ASP A 76 4.49 -20.91 -2.44
C ASP A 76 4.25 -21.30 -0.98
N GLU A 77 4.64 -20.45 -0.01
CA GLU A 77 4.41 -20.63 1.43
C GLU A 77 2.91 -20.60 1.77
N VAL A 78 2.17 -19.59 1.30
CA VAL A 78 0.69 -19.54 1.43
C VAL A 78 0.04 -20.80 0.85
N MET A 79 0.47 -21.22 -0.34
CA MET A 79 -0.11 -22.38 -1.00
C MET A 79 0.29 -23.70 -0.34
N PHE A 80 1.44 -23.77 0.32
CA PHE A 80 1.84 -24.90 1.14
C PHE A 80 0.90 -25.05 2.33
N GLU A 81 0.73 -24.00 3.15
CA GLU A 81 -0.14 -24.04 4.33
C GLU A 81 -1.62 -24.28 3.95
N ALA A 82 -2.09 -23.71 2.83
CA ALA A 82 -3.46 -23.91 2.34
C ALA A 82 -3.74 -25.34 1.81
N ARG A 83 -2.72 -26.13 1.49
CA ARG A 83 -2.85 -27.49 0.93
C ARG A 83 -2.66 -28.60 1.95
N GLN A 84 -2.41 -28.25 3.21
CA GLN A 84 -2.25 -29.22 4.28
C GLN A 84 -3.54 -30.02 4.50
N ALA A 85 -3.39 -31.28 4.93
CA ALA A 85 -4.54 -32.15 5.22
C ALA A 85 -5.42 -31.57 6.34
N VAL A 86 -4.80 -30.87 7.29
CA VAL A 86 -5.45 -30.03 8.29
C VAL A 86 -4.78 -28.66 8.22
N VAL A 87 -5.55 -27.64 7.86
CA VAL A 87 -5.04 -26.26 7.71
C VAL A 87 -4.92 -25.62 9.09
N ASP A 88 -3.71 -25.17 9.42
CA ASP A 88 -3.49 -24.27 10.56
C ASP A 88 -3.82 -22.84 10.12
N GLN A 89 -4.95 -22.33 10.59
CA GLN A 89 -5.45 -21.03 10.18
C GLN A 89 -4.53 -19.88 10.64
N ALA A 90 -3.81 -20.04 11.75
CA ALA A 90 -2.91 -19.01 12.25
C ALA A 90 -1.68 -18.89 11.36
N LYS A 91 -1.08 -20.02 10.98
CA LYS A 91 0.03 -20.04 10.01
C LYS A 91 -0.38 -19.52 8.64
N LEU A 92 -1.53 -19.95 8.13
CA LEU A 92 -2.02 -19.45 6.85
C LEU A 92 -2.24 -17.92 6.86
N GLU A 93 -2.69 -17.37 7.99
CA GLU A 93 -2.82 -15.91 8.16
C GLU A 93 -1.46 -15.21 8.21
N GLU A 94 -0.46 -15.81 8.86
CA GLU A 94 0.93 -15.34 8.90
C GLU A 94 1.52 -15.23 7.49
N GLU A 95 1.51 -16.33 6.72
CA GLU A 95 2.04 -16.35 5.35
C GLU A 95 1.27 -15.40 4.42
N MET A 96 -0.04 -15.24 4.61
CA MET A 96 -0.82 -14.25 3.87
C MET A 96 -0.38 -12.82 4.21
N GLY A 97 -0.01 -12.57 5.47
CA GLY A 97 0.57 -11.33 5.93
C GLY A 97 1.87 -10.99 5.21
N ASP A 98 2.75 -11.98 5.08
CA ASP A 98 4.07 -11.81 4.46
C ASP A 98 3.98 -11.68 2.94
N LEU A 99 3.08 -12.41 2.27
CA LEU A 99 2.73 -12.16 0.87
C LEU A 99 2.23 -10.73 0.63
N LEU A 100 1.32 -10.23 1.48
CA LEU A 100 0.84 -8.85 1.39
C LEU A 100 1.97 -7.84 1.68
N PHE A 101 2.93 -8.18 2.52
CA PHE A 101 4.09 -7.34 2.79
C PHE A 101 5.04 -7.30 1.58
N ALA A 102 5.36 -8.45 1.00
CA ALA A 102 6.22 -8.59 -0.18
C ALA A 102 5.64 -7.85 -1.39
N THR A 103 4.32 -7.95 -1.62
CA THR A 103 3.65 -7.23 -2.71
C THR A 103 3.65 -5.70 -2.52
N VAL A 104 3.51 -5.21 -1.28
CA VAL A 104 3.68 -3.77 -0.97
C VAL A 104 5.13 -3.33 -1.21
N ASN A 105 6.10 -4.19 -0.91
CA ASN A 105 7.51 -3.93 -1.17
C ASN A 105 7.80 -3.83 -2.67
N MET A 106 7.25 -4.76 -3.46
CA MET A 106 7.32 -4.74 -4.92
C MET A 106 6.70 -3.46 -5.48
N ALA A 107 5.52 -3.06 -5.00
CA ALA A 107 4.87 -1.81 -5.43
C ALA A 107 5.77 -0.59 -5.20
N ARG A 108 6.46 -0.53 -4.05
CA ARG A 108 7.42 0.54 -3.72
C ARG A 108 8.64 0.54 -4.65
N HIS A 109 9.20 -0.63 -4.93
CA HIS A 109 10.33 -0.80 -5.87
C HIS A 109 9.98 -0.41 -7.30
N LEU A 110 8.72 -0.60 -7.69
CA LEU A 110 8.16 -0.15 -8.98
C LEU A 110 7.78 1.35 -8.99
N GLY A 111 8.05 2.10 -7.91
CA GLY A 111 7.72 3.52 -7.83
C GLY A 111 6.24 3.83 -7.64
N THR A 112 5.44 2.84 -7.22
CA THR A 112 4.00 2.99 -6.99
C THR A 112 3.64 3.00 -5.51
N LYS A 113 2.51 3.62 -5.16
CA LYS A 113 1.93 3.56 -3.81
C LYS A 113 0.89 2.46 -3.79
N ALA A 114 1.15 1.35 -3.08
CA ALA A 114 0.28 0.18 -3.03
C ALA A 114 -1.19 0.52 -2.73
N GLU A 115 -1.44 1.39 -1.73
CA GLU A 115 -2.78 1.85 -1.36
C GLU A 115 -3.51 2.52 -2.55
N LEU A 116 -2.85 3.45 -3.23
CA LEU A 116 -3.44 4.14 -4.39
C LEU A 116 -3.65 3.20 -5.58
N ALA A 117 -2.75 2.23 -5.77
CA ALA A 117 -2.90 1.22 -6.80
C ALA A 117 -4.11 0.32 -6.54
N LEU A 118 -4.32 -0.10 -5.28
CA LEU A 118 -5.47 -0.88 -4.86
C LEU A 118 -6.77 -0.08 -4.99
N GLN A 119 -6.79 1.19 -4.56
CA GLN A 119 -7.96 2.06 -4.72
C GLN A 119 -8.38 2.15 -6.19
N LYS A 120 -7.45 2.43 -7.11
CA LYS A 120 -7.74 2.47 -8.55
C LYS A 120 -8.23 1.12 -9.10
N ALA A 121 -7.75 0.01 -8.53
CA ALA A 121 -8.23 -1.32 -8.91
C ALA A 121 -9.68 -1.54 -8.47
N ASN A 122 -10.03 -1.11 -7.25
CA ASN A 122 -11.39 -1.15 -6.71
C ASN A 122 -12.35 -0.30 -7.53
N ASP A 123 -12.01 0.96 -7.83
CA ASP A 123 -12.83 1.86 -8.65
C ASP A 123 -13.10 1.29 -10.05
N LYS A 124 -12.07 0.64 -10.63
CA LYS A 124 -12.18 -0.04 -11.92
C LYS A 124 -13.08 -1.27 -11.84
N PHE A 125 -13.02 -2.04 -10.77
CA PHE A 125 -13.90 -3.19 -10.55
C PHE A 125 -15.34 -2.73 -10.35
N GLU A 126 -15.57 -1.74 -9.49
CA GLU A 126 -16.90 -1.17 -9.23
C GLU A 126 -17.56 -0.66 -10.51
N ARG A 127 -16.83 0.13 -11.31
CA ARG A 127 -17.35 0.62 -12.60
C ARG A 127 -17.78 -0.53 -13.53
N ARG A 128 -16.99 -1.60 -13.57
CA ARG A 128 -17.32 -2.77 -14.40
C ARG A 128 -18.53 -3.51 -13.86
N PHE A 129 -18.62 -3.67 -12.54
CA PHE A 129 -19.73 -4.36 -11.92
C PHE A 129 -21.06 -3.60 -12.10
N ARG A 130 -21.04 -2.27 -11.96
CA ARG A 130 -22.18 -1.40 -12.25
C ARG A 130 -22.69 -1.51 -13.69
N GLU A 131 -21.79 -1.72 -14.65
CA GLU A 131 -22.21 -1.97 -16.03
C GLU A 131 -22.91 -3.33 -16.17
N VAL A 132 -22.45 -4.35 -15.45
CA VAL A 132 -23.16 -5.63 -15.42
C VAL A 132 -24.54 -5.48 -14.79
N GLU A 133 -24.66 -4.76 -13.67
CA GLU A 133 -25.95 -4.44 -13.04
C GLU A 133 -26.91 -3.77 -14.03
N ARG A 134 -26.41 -2.79 -14.81
CA ARG A 134 -27.19 -2.11 -15.83
C ARG A 134 -27.68 -3.06 -16.93
N ILE A 135 -26.81 -3.95 -17.42
CA ILE A 135 -27.15 -4.93 -18.46
C ILE A 135 -28.18 -5.95 -17.95
N VAL A 136 -28.01 -6.42 -16.72
CA VAL A 136 -28.92 -7.38 -16.07
C VAL A 136 -30.30 -6.74 -15.88
N ALA A 137 -30.35 -5.52 -15.34
CA ALA A 137 -31.58 -4.76 -15.16
C ALA A 137 -32.29 -4.46 -16.48
N ALA A 138 -31.56 -4.06 -17.53
CA ALA A 138 -32.12 -3.81 -18.85
C ALA A 138 -32.74 -5.06 -19.50
N ARG A 139 -32.37 -6.26 -19.03
CA ARG A 139 -32.92 -7.55 -19.47
C ARG A 139 -34.04 -8.07 -18.57
N GLY A 140 -34.40 -7.34 -17.51
CA GLY A 140 -35.39 -7.76 -16.53
C GLY A 140 -34.96 -9.01 -15.74
N LEU A 141 -33.65 -9.22 -15.59
CA LEU A 141 -33.09 -10.37 -14.90
C LEU A 141 -32.71 -9.99 -13.47
N GLU A 142 -32.76 -10.98 -12.57
CA GLU A 142 -32.29 -10.83 -11.19
C GLU A 142 -30.76 -10.92 -11.10
N MET A 143 -30.14 -10.25 -10.12
CA MET A 143 -28.69 -10.32 -9.89
C MET A 143 -28.25 -11.61 -9.17
N THR A 144 -29.18 -12.38 -8.64
CA THR A 144 -28.89 -13.59 -7.83
C THR A 144 -29.10 -14.87 -8.62
N GLY A 145 -28.51 -15.98 -8.17
CA GLY A 145 -28.67 -17.30 -8.81
C GLY A 145 -27.78 -17.57 -10.03
N TRP A 146 -26.82 -16.68 -10.33
CA TRP A 146 -25.91 -16.83 -11.45
C TRP A 146 -24.65 -17.60 -11.07
N THR A 147 -24.29 -18.58 -11.90
CA THR A 147 -22.99 -19.26 -11.82
C THR A 147 -21.86 -18.36 -12.34
N TRP A 148 -20.63 -18.62 -11.90
CA TRP A 148 -19.43 -17.94 -12.41
C TRP A 148 -19.30 -18.00 -13.94
N LYS A 149 -19.66 -19.14 -14.56
CA LYS A 149 -19.65 -19.28 -16.02
C LYS A 149 -20.61 -18.31 -16.69
N GLN A 150 -21.74 -17.99 -16.07
CA GLN A 150 -22.71 -17.04 -16.59
C GLN A 150 -22.23 -15.59 -16.37
N TRP A 151 -21.67 -15.27 -15.19
CA TRP A 151 -21.04 -13.96 -14.93
C TRP A 151 -19.94 -13.59 -15.93
N LYS A 152 -19.12 -14.57 -16.33
CA LYS A 152 -18.07 -14.36 -17.34
C LYS A 152 -18.59 -13.85 -18.69
N LYS A 153 -19.86 -14.09 -19.03
CA LYS A 153 -20.47 -13.60 -20.28
C LYS A 153 -20.72 -12.09 -20.26
N PHE A 154 -20.87 -11.50 -19.08
CA PHE A 154 -21.01 -10.04 -18.92
C PHE A 154 -19.67 -9.32 -18.73
N GLY A 155 -18.66 -10.03 -18.21
CA GLY A 155 -17.37 -9.45 -17.80
C GLY A 155 -16.25 -9.50 -18.85
N ARG A 156 -16.53 -9.84 -20.11
CA ARG A 156 -15.50 -9.75 -21.17
C ARG A 156 -15.33 -8.30 -21.62
N LYS A 157 -14.06 -7.88 -21.72
CA LYS A 157 -13.68 -6.66 -22.45
C LYS A 157 -14.30 -6.67 -23.84
#